data_AF-A0A932QNH6-F1
#
_entry.id   AF-A0A932QNH6-F1
#
_cell.length_a   1.000
_cell.length_b   1.000
_cell.length_c   1.000
_cell.angle_alpha   90.00
_cell.angle_beta   90.00
_cell.angle_gamma   90.00
#
_symmetry.space_group_name_H-M   'P 1'
#
loop_
_entity.id
_entity.type
_entity.pdbx_description
1 polymer ?
#
loop_
_entity_poly.entity_id
_entity_poly.type
_entity_poly.pdbx_seq_one_letter_code
_entity_poly.pdbx_strand_id
1 'polypeptide(L)'
;MQFDIIDTTKIALFRSLFRGRENVYARYWTNPAPAKSGYSPVYRLNNQSEPLTDTIVQSHLSGDQTIGIYPLLSDNTTYFLAIDFDKLNWLKESTALLQMASKYTLPGYLERSRSGNGGHVWLFFETNIAAWKARQLGKLLLSEANIFSRKTFDRMFPSQDEHTGKGFGNLIALPLQGKAVMQKNMVFMDDTGEPHPDQWSFLQTCRKISLTLIDVVLRVKPTPTPVTFTKLQEINSHTDEPENSVKTTQTQEVKLIFGNQIFIPELYLPDVLYKFLKSKLNFPNPQFYELERRGYSTWNTPRFL
;
A
#
# COMPACT_ATOMS: atom_id res chain seq x y z
N MET A 1 7.61 -35.27 6.30
CA MET A 1 7.18 -34.05 5.59
C MET A 1 7.59 -34.23 4.14
N GLN A 2 6.62 -34.50 3.27
CA GLN A 2 6.87 -34.60 1.83
C GLN A 2 7.17 -33.18 1.36
N PHE A 3 8.32 -32.95 0.75
CA PHE A 3 8.59 -31.68 0.09
C PHE A 3 7.56 -31.59 -1.04
N ASP A 4 6.60 -30.69 -0.90
CA ASP A 4 5.68 -30.37 -1.97
C ASP A 4 6.52 -29.95 -3.17
N ILE A 5 6.52 -30.78 -4.22
CA ILE A 5 7.22 -30.45 -5.45
C ILE A 5 6.58 -29.16 -5.98
N ILE A 6 7.38 -28.10 -6.07
CA ILE A 6 6.99 -26.85 -6.72
C ILE A 6 7.13 -27.10 -8.22
N ASP A 7 6.00 -27.29 -8.88
CA ASP A 7 5.93 -27.51 -10.32
C ASP A 7 5.59 -26.22 -11.09
N THR A 8 5.57 -26.32 -12.41
CA THR A 8 5.26 -25.20 -13.31
C THR A 8 3.84 -24.66 -13.12
N THR A 9 2.88 -25.49 -12.70
CA THR A 9 1.49 -25.08 -12.47
C THR A 9 1.39 -24.22 -11.23
N LYS A 10 2.07 -24.60 -10.14
CA LYS A 10 2.17 -23.82 -8.90
C LYS A 10 2.86 -22.48 -9.15
N ILE A 11 3.95 -22.47 -9.92
CA ILE A 11 4.66 -21.24 -10.30
C ILE A 11 3.75 -20.33 -11.13
N ALA A 12 3.04 -20.88 -12.13
CA ALA A 12 2.11 -20.11 -12.95
C ALA A 12 0.96 -19.50 -12.12
N LEU A 13 0.37 -20.27 -11.20
CA LEU A 13 -0.66 -19.78 -10.27
C LEU A 13 -0.12 -18.63 -9.41
N PHE A 14 1.05 -18.83 -8.79
CA PHE A 14 1.70 -17.82 -7.95
C PHE A 14 1.95 -16.52 -8.73
N ARG A 15 2.57 -16.63 -9.90
CA ARG A 15 2.84 -15.51 -10.79
C ARG A 15 1.57 -14.88 -11.36
N SER A 16 0.44 -15.58 -11.38
CA SER A 16 -0.84 -14.99 -11.82
C SER A 16 -1.45 -14.03 -10.79
N LEU A 17 -1.09 -14.19 -9.51
CA LEU A 17 -1.61 -13.39 -8.39
C LEU A 17 -0.61 -12.29 -8.01
N PHE A 18 0.67 -12.63 -7.81
CA PHE A 18 1.69 -11.70 -7.33
C PHE A 18 2.48 -11.08 -8.48
N ARG A 19 1.82 -10.18 -9.21
CA ARG A 19 2.37 -9.53 -10.41
C ARG A 19 2.86 -8.12 -10.13
N GLY A 20 4.03 -7.81 -10.67
CA GLY A 20 4.62 -6.47 -10.65
C GLY A 20 5.43 -6.24 -11.91
N ARG A 21 6.50 -5.46 -11.81
CA ARG A 21 7.47 -5.31 -12.90
C ARG A 21 8.15 -6.64 -13.20
N GLU A 22 8.10 -7.09 -14.45
CA GLU A 22 8.73 -8.35 -14.89
C GLU A 22 10.24 -8.19 -15.15
N ASN A 23 10.70 -6.97 -15.46
CA ASN A 23 12.09 -6.70 -15.81
C ASN A 23 13.01 -6.48 -14.60
N VAL A 24 12.48 -6.56 -13.38
CA VAL A 24 13.25 -6.36 -12.14
C VAL A 24 12.59 -7.07 -10.96
N TYR A 25 13.41 -7.65 -10.07
CA TYR A 25 12.99 -8.08 -8.74
C TYR A 25 13.97 -7.59 -7.67
N ALA A 26 13.57 -7.63 -6.40
CA ALA A 26 14.48 -7.35 -5.30
C ALA A 26 14.80 -8.62 -4.51
N ARG A 27 16.04 -8.71 -4.02
CA ARG A 27 16.50 -9.80 -3.16
C ARG A 27 16.70 -9.28 -1.74
N TYR A 28 16.24 -10.05 -0.75
CA TYR A 28 16.54 -9.81 0.65
C TYR A 28 18.02 -10.11 0.92
N TRP A 29 18.66 -9.25 1.69
CA TRP A 29 20.04 -9.44 2.15
C TRP A 29 20.15 -9.18 3.64
N THR A 30 21.12 -9.83 4.26
CA THR A 30 21.53 -9.58 5.64
C THR A 30 23.03 -9.32 5.65
N ASN A 31 23.43 -8.24 6.30
CA ASN A 31 24.82 -8.01 6.67
C ASN A 31 24.97 -8.34 8.16
N PRO A 32 25.81 -9.31 8.54
CA PRO A 32 26.04 -9.61 9.95
C PRO A 32 26.85 -8.51 10.67
N ALA A 33 27.63 -7.70 9.95
CA ALA A 33 28.46 -6.65 10.53
C ALA A 33 28.61 -5.44 9.59
N PRO A 34 27.91 -4.30 9.85
CA PRO A 34 26.92 -4.08 10.91
C PRO A 34 25.65 -4.90 10.70
N ALA A 35 24.96 -5.29 11.79
CA ALA A 35 23.70 -6.02 11.77
C ALA A 35 22.60 -5.20 11.07
N LYS A 36 22.52 -5.34 9.74
CA LYS A 36 21.56 -4.66 8.88
C LYS A 36 20.93 -5.68 7.96
N SER A 37 19.70 -5.41 7.58
CA SER A 37 19.01 -6.19 6.58
C SER A 37 18.14 -5.29 5.73
N GLY A 38 17.78 -5.77 4.56
CA GLY A 38 16.94 -5.01 3.65
C GLY A 38 16.72 -5.76 2.37
N TYR A 39 16.12 -5.06 1.42
CA TYR A 39 15.95 -5.56 0.07
C TYR A 39 16.60 -4.59 -0.91
N SER A 40 17.12 -5.12 -2.00
CA SER A 40 17.68 -4.30 -3.07
C SER A 40 17.39 -4.92 -4.43
N PRO A 41 17.18 -4.10 -5.47
CA PRO A 41 17.01 -4.58 -6.83
C PRO A 41 18.25 -5.37 -7.25
N VAL A 42 18.02 -6.46 -7.98
CA VAL A 42 19.12 -7.29 -8.50
C VAL A 42 19.49 -6.82 -9.90
N TYR A 43 20.79 -6.66 -10.13
CA TYR A 43 21.36 -6.26 -11.41
C TYR A 43 22.32 -7.32 -11.94
N ARG A 44 22.34 -7.48 -13.25
CA ARG A 44 23.34 -8.25 -13.98
C ARG A 44 24.63 -7.44 -14.14
N LEU A 45 25.70 -8.12 -14.57
CA LEU A 45 26.90 -7.49 -15.11
C LEU A 45 26.45 -6.54 -16.24
N ASN A 46 26.81 -5.26 -16.18
CA ASN A 46 26.31 -4.12 -16.99
C ASN A 46 25.18 -3.27 -16.37
N ASN A 47 24.87 -3.43 -15.08
CA ASN A 47 23.89 -2.59 -14.37
C ASN A 47 22.47 -2.65 -14.97
N GLN A 48 22.17 -3.70 -15.74
CA GLN A 48 20.83 -3.99 -16.23
C GLN A 48 20.07 -4.76 -15.16
N SER A 49 18.82 -4.38 -14.90
CA SER A 49 17.99 -5.09 -13.92
C SER A 49 17.75 -6.54 -14.34
N GLU A 50 17.80 -7.45 -13.38
CA GLU A 50 17.55 -8.86 -13.62
C GLU A 50 16.04 -9.14 -13.62
N PRO A 51 15.48 -9.76 -14.69
CA PRO A 51 14.06 -10.06 -14.77
C PRO A 51 13.63 -11.13 -13.76
N LEU A 52 12.37 -11.06 -13.33
CA LEU A 52 11.76 -12.05 -12.45
C LEU A 52 11.38 -13.31 -13.25
N THR A 53 12.23 -14.33 -13.25
CA THR A 53 11.97 -15.61 -13.95
C THR A 53 11.31 -16.66 -13.06
N ASP A 54 10.76 -17.71 -13.67
CA ASP A 54 10.21 -18.88 -12.96
C ASP A 54 11.27 -19.53 -12.06
N THR A 55 12.52 -19.59 -12.48
CA THR A 55 13.64 -20.10 -11.66
C THR A 55 13.85 -19.26 -10.39
N ILE A 56 13.72 -17.93 -10.49
CA ILE A 56 13.84 -17.04 -9.31
C ILE A 56 12.64 -17.23 -8.37
N VAL A 57 11.43 -17.37 -8.91
CA VAL A 57 10.22 -17.68 -8.13
C VAL A 57 10.35 -19.04 -7.44
N GLN A 58 10.79 -20.08 -8.16
CA GLN A 58 11.07 -21.40 -7.60
C GLN A 58 12.06 -21.32 -6.44
N SER A 59 13.17 -20.61 -6.62
CA SER A 59 14.21 -20.45 -5.59
C SER A 59 13.67 -19.73 -4.33
N HIS A 60 12.70 -18.83 -4.50
CA HIS A 60 11.98 -18.22 -3.37
C HIS A 60 11.09 -19.22 -2.63
N LEU A 61 10.25 -19.94 -3.37
CA LEU A 61 9.30 -20.91 -2.84
C LEU A 61 10.01 -22.10 -2.17
N SER A 62 11.17 -22.52 -2.68
CA SER A 62 12.03 -23.56 -2.07
C SER A 62 12.77 -23.08 -0.82
N GLY A 63 12.83 -21.76 -0.59
CA GLY A 63 13.45 -21.16 0.58
C GLY A 63 14.95 -20.82 0.42
N ASP A 64 15.50 -20.91 -0.79
CA ASP A 64 16.91 -20.61 -1.08
C ASP A 64 17.19 -19.11 -1.04
N GLN A 65 16.23 -18.30 -1.48
CA GLN A 65 16.28 -16.85 -1.37
C GLN A 65 14.94 -16.27 -0.92
N THR A 66 14.96 -15.00 -0.50
CA THR A 66 13.73 -14.23 -0.26
C THR A 66 13.71 -13.08 -1.25
N ILE A 67 12.61 -12.96 -1.99
CA ILE A 67 12.47 -11.94 -3.03
C ILE A 67 11.27 -11.05 -2.74
N GLY A 68 11.24 -9.90 -3.41
CA GLY A 68 10.06 -9.06 -3.50
C GLY A 68 9.92 -8.48 -4.89
N ILE A 69 8.79 -7.83 -5.13
CA ILE A 69 8.40 -7.25 -6.42
C ILE A 69 8.00 -5.79 -6.29
N TYR A 70 8.11 -5.06 -7.40
CA TYR A 70 7.66 -3.67 -7.52
C TYR A 70 6.26 -3.65 -8.15
N PRO A 71 5.19 -3.37 -7.38
CA PRO A 71 3.82 -3.48 -7.87
C PRO A 71 3.39 -2.30 -8.77
N LEU A 72 4.08 -1.15 -8.68
CA LEU A 72 3.80 -0.02 -9.55
C LEU A 72 4.50 -0.20 -10.90
N LEU A 73 3.71 -0.42 -11.96
CA LEU A 73 4.21 -0.56 -13.32
C LEU A 73 4.66 0.80 -13.90
N SER A 74 5.36 0.76 -15.04
CA SER A 74 5.90 1.97 -15.68
C SER A 74 4.82 2.89 -16.26
N ASP A 75 3.63 2.36 -16.52
CA ASP A 75 2.45 3.08 -17.00
C ASP A 75 1.52 3.55 -15.86
N ASN A 76 2.02 3.54 -14.61
CA ASN A 76 1.27 3.89 -13.40
C ASN A 76 0.07 2.97 -13.11
N THR A 77 0.07 1.74 -13.61
CA THR A 77 -0.92 0.71 -13.26
C THR A 77 -0.38 -0.31 -12.23
N THR A 78 -1.27 -1.15 -11.69
CA THR A 78 -0.95 -2.24 -10.75
C THR A 78 -1.93 -3.41 -10.93
N TYR A 79 -1.49 -4.64 -10.62
CA TYR A 79 -2.31 -5.85 -10.66
C TYR A 79 -2.96 -6.23 -9.32
N PHE A 80 -2.56 -5.57 -8.23
CA PHE A 80 -3.14 -5.77 -6.92
C PHE A 80 -3.02 -4.50 -6.06
N LEU A 81 -3.75 -4.50 -4.95
CA LEU A 81 -3.51 -3.67 -3.79
C LEU A 81 -3.12 -4.57 -2.62
N ALA A 82 -2.05 -4.24 -1.92
CA ALA A 82 -1.74 -4.83 -0.63
C ALA A 82 -1.72 -3.76 0.47
N ILE A 83 -2.27 -4.08 1.63
CA ILE A 83 -2.36 -3.18 2.79
C ILE A 83 -1.57 -3.81 3.92
N ASP A 84 -0.52 -3.12 4.36
CA ASP A 84 0.44 -3.58 5.37
C ASP A 84 -0.04 -3.21 6.77
N PHE A 85 -0.28 -4.24 7.58
CA PHE A 85 -0.63 -4.13 8.99
C PHE A 85 0.52 -4.66 9.84
N ASP A 86 0.96 -3.88 10.82
CA ASP A 86 2.07 -4.23 11.70
C ASP A 86 1.69 -3.97 13.17
N LYS A 87 2.39 -4.64 14.09
CA LYS A 87 2.33 -4.43 15.55
C LYS A 87 1.02 -4.89 16.21
N LEU A 88 0.71 -4.30 17.37
CA LEU A 88 -0.43 -4.70 18.21
C LEU A 88 -1.75 -4.56 17.44
N ASN A 89 -2.65 -5.54 17.57
CA ASN A 89 -3.98 -5.57 16.93
C ASN A 89 -4.00 -5.73 15.40
N TRP A 90 -2.86 -6.01 14.74
CA TRP A 90 -2.81 -6.18 13.28
C TRP A 90 -3.86 -7.18 12.77
N LEU A 91 -4.06 -8.30 13.46
CA LEU A 91 -5.03 -9.33 13.08
C LEU A 91 -6.46 -8.80 13.19
N LYS A 92 -6.80 -8.14 14.30
CA LYS A 92 -8.13 -7.56 14.52
C LYS A 92 -8.48 -6.53 13.43
N GLU A 93 -7.55 -5.64 13.10
CA GLU A 93 -7.80 -4.58 12.13
C GLU A 93 -7.79 -5.08 10.69
N SER A 94 -6.87 -5.99 10.33
CA SER A 94 -6.89 -6.62 9.01
C SER A 94 -8.17 -7.44 8.78
N THR A 95 -8.65 -8.18 9.79
CA THR A 95 -9.94 -8.88 9.72
C THR A 95 -11.11 -7.91 9.61
N ALA A 96 -11.10 -6.78 10.34
CA ALA A 96 -12.14 -5.75 10.20
C ALA A 96 -12.17 -5.14 8.78
N LEU A 97 -11.00 -4.92 8.17
CA LEU A 97 -10.90 -4.49 6.78
C LEU A 97 -11.45 -5.54 5.82
N LEU A 98 -11.15 -6.82 6.02
CA LEU A 98 -11.70 -7.91 5.21
C LEU A 98 -13.22 -8.04 5.34
N GLN A 99 -13.77 -7.88 6.56
CA GLN A 99 -15.21 -7.84 6.79
C GLN A 99 -15.86 -6.68 6.03
N MET A 100 -15.20 -5.51 6.00
CA MET A 100 -15.69 -4.37 5.23
C MET A 100 -15.61 -4.63 3.73
N ALA A 101 -14.51 -5.19 3.22
CA ALA A 101 -14.37 -5.58 1.83
C ALA A 101 -15.48 -6.57 1.40
N SER A 102 -15.80 -7.54 2.26
CA SER A 102 -16.86 -8.52 2.02
C SER A 102 -18.26 -7.88 1.87
N LYS A 103 -18.57 -6.81 2.62
CA LYS A 103 -19.83 -6.04 2.45
C LYS A 103 -19.97 -5.43 1.06
N TYR A 104 -18.85 -5.09 0.42
CA TYR A 104 -18.80 -4.60 -0.96
C TYR A 104 -18.59 -5.71 -1.99
N THR A 105 -18.68 -6.99 -1.58
CA THR A 105 -18.40 -8.17 -2.44
C THR A 105 -16.97 -8.16 -3.00
N LEU A 106 -16.03 -7.53 -2.31
CA LEU A 106 -14.62 -7.48 -2.71
C LEU A 106 -13.85 -8.64 -2.05
N PRO A 107 -13.37 -9.64 -2.81
CA PRO A 107 -12.48 -10.65 -2.28
C PRO A 107 -11.16 -10.04 -1.81
N GLY A 108 -10.79 -10.33 -0.56
CA GLY A 108 -9.50 -9.99 0.03
C GLY A 108 -8.90 -11.18 0.78
N TYR A 109 -7.58 -11.22 0.90
CA TYR A 109 -6.86 -12.38 1.44
C TYR A 109 -5.78 -11.93 2.42
N LEU A 110 -5.77 -12.50 3.62
CA LEU A 110 -4.81 -12.15 4.66
C LEU A 110 -3.60 -13.07 4.61
N GLU A 111 -2.41 -12.50 4.42
CA GLU A 111 -1.13 -13.16 4.60
C GLU A 111 -0.46 -12.67 5.88
N ARG A 112 0.11 -13.57 6.66
CA ARG A 112 0.96 -13.22 7.81
C ARG A 112 2.35 -12.85 7.36
N SER A 113 2.89 -11.76 7.89
CA SER A 113 4.21 -11.24 7.54
C SER A 113 5.35 -12.19 7.90
N ARG A 114 6.55 -11.87 7.41
CA ARG A 114 7.78 -12.63 7.71
C ARG A 114 8.11 -12.71 9.21
N SER A 115 7.83 -11.65 9.97
CA SER A 115 8.12 -11.61 11.42
C SER A 115 7.07 -12.35 12.25
N GLY A 116 5.88 -12.60 11.69
CA GLY A 116 4.72 -13.13 12.38
C GLY A 116 3.93 -12.09 13.20
N ASN A 117 4.43 -10.85 13.31
CA ASN A 117 3.83 -9.77 14.12
C ASN A 117 3.03 -8.75 13.29
N GLY A 118 2.63 -9.15 12.09
CA GLY A 118 1.91 -8.31 11.13
C GLY A 118 1.39 -9.16 9.98
N GLY A 119 0.80 -8.52 8.98
CA GLY A 119 0.29 -9.18 7.79
C GLY A 119 -0.10 -8.22 6.69
N HIS A 120 -0.29 -8.76 5.50
CA HIS A 120 -0.75 -8.02 4.34
C HIS A 120 -2.15 -8.50 3.95
N VAL A 121 -3.08 -7.55 3.77
CA VAL A 121 -4.36 -7.83 3.10
C VAL A 121 -4.19 -7.59 1.61
N TRP A 122 -4.36 -8.64 0.81
CA TRP A 122 -4.23 -8.63 -0.65
C TRP A 122 -5.59 -8.56 -1.34
N LEU A 123 -5.72 -7.65 -2.30
CA LEU A 123 -6.85 -7.51 -3.21
C LEU A 123 -6.31 -7.63 -4.64
N PHE A 124 -6.65 -8.69 -5.37
CA PHE A 124 -6.14 -8.95 -6.72
C PHE A 124 -7.10 -8.42 -7.78
N PHE A 125 -6.58 -7.94 -8.92
CA PHE A 125 -7.37 -7.40 -10.02
C PHE A 125 -7.31 -8.29 -11.26
N GLU A 126 -8.42 -8.39 -11.99
CA GLU A 126 -8.51 -9.20 -13.22
C GLU A 126 -7.57 -8.69 -14.31
N THR A 127 -7.49 -7.36 -14.41
CA THR A 127 -6.60 -6.59 -15.29
C THR A 127 -5.80 -5.61 -14.45
N ASN A 128 -4.70 -5.08 -14.99
CA ASN A 128 -4.04 -3.97 -14.32
C ASN A 128 -4.96 -2.74 -14.34
N ILE A 129 -5.00 -2.02 -13.24
CA ILE A 129 -5.78 -0.79 -13.10
C ILE A 129 -4.85 0.35 -12.71
N ALA A 130 -5.28 1.59 -12.91
CA ALA A 130 -4.52 2.74 -12.47
C ALA A 130 -4.25 2.67 -10.94
N ALA A 131 -3.00 2.87 -10.53
CA ALA A 131 -2.58 2.70 -9.14
C ALA A 131 -3.32 3.63 -8.18
N TRP A 132 -3.69 4.84 -8.63
CA TRP A 132 -4.53 5.75 -7.84
C TRP A 132 -5.88 5.15 -7.49
N LYS A 133 -6.50 4.39 -8.42
CA LYS A 133 -7.82 3.80 -8.24
C LYS A 133 -7.74 2.67 -7.21
N ALA A 134 -6.70 1.84 -7.30
CA ALA A 134 -6.39 0.84 -6.28
C ALA A 134 -6.21 1.47 -4.89
N ARG A 135 -5.44 2.56 -4.80
CA ARG A 135 -5.22 3.27 -3.52
C ARG A 135 -6.50 3.92 -2.98
N GLN A 136 -7.34 4.50 -3.83
CA GLN A 136 -8.63 5.05 -3.40
C GLN A 136 -9.55 3.96 -2.84
N LEU A 137 -9.57 2.77 -3.44
CA LEU A 137 -10.30 1.62 -2.90
C LEU A 137 -9.79 1.25 -1.50
N GLY A 138 -8.47 1.17 -1.32
CA GLY A 138 -7.87 0.91 -0.01
C GLY A 138 -8.22 1.96 1.04
N LYS A 139 -8.13 3.26 0.68
CA LYS A 139 -8.51 4.36 1.56
C LYS A 139 -9.99 4.29 1.97
N LEU A 140 -10.88 3.92 1.03
CA LEU A 140 -12.31 3.76 1.32
C LEU A 140 -12.52 2.64 2.34
N LEU A 141 -11.93 1.47 2.10
CA LEU A 141 -12.04 0.33 3.00
C LEU A 141 -11.49 0.63 4.40
N LEU A 142 -10.34 1.30 4.49
CA LEU A 142 -9.76 1.75 5.77
C LEU A 142 -10.70 2.73 6.49
N SER A 143 -11.26 3.71 5.77
CA SER A 143 -12.20 4.69 6.34
C SER A 143 -13.47 4.03 6.85
N GLU A 144 -14.09 3.17 6.06
CA GLU A 144 -15.32 2.45 6.42
C GLU A 144 -15.08 1.49 7.60
N ALA A 145 -13.89 0.88 7.68
CA ALA A 145 -13.49 0.05 8.81
C ALA A 145 -13.06 0.86 10.06
N ASN A 146 -13.11 2.19 10.01
CA ASN A 146 -12.62 3.11 11.05
C ASN A 146 -11.14 2.93 11.42
N ILE A 147 -10.30 2.56 10.45
CA ILE A 147 -8.86 2.36 10.62
C ILE A 147 -8.12 3.63 10.17
N PHE A 148 -7.95 4.57 11.09
CA PHE A 148 -7.31 5.87 10.83
C PHE A 148 -5.89 5.99 11.40
N SER A 149 -5.52 5.08 12.30
CA SER A 149 -4.27 5.16 13.04
C SER A 149 -3.10 4.57 12.25
N ARG A 150 -2.06 5.39 11.99
CA ARG A 150 -0.76 4.91 11.49
C ARG A 150 0.01 4.04 12.50
N LYS A 151 -0.56 3.75 13.67
CA LYS A 151 0.08 2.89 14.69
C LYS A 151 -0.01 1.41 14.33
N THR A 152 -0.96 1.03 13.47
CA THR A 152 -1.31 -0.35 13.13
C THR A 152 -1.34 -0.60 11.62
N PHE A 153 -1.72 0.39 10.83
CA PHE A 153 -1.52 0.43 9.38
C PHE A 153 -0.24 1.22 9.04
N ASP A 154 0.70 0.60 8.31
CA ASP A 154 1.93 1.28 7.86
C ASP A 154 1.70 1.95 6.49
N ARG A 155 1.40 1.15 5.45
CA ARG A 155 1.32 1.62 4.07
C ARG A 155 0.52 0.71 3.15
N MET A 156 0.13 1.26 2.00
CA MET A 156 -0.40 0.50 0.86
C MET A 156 0.71 0.20 -0.16
N PHE A 157 0.51 -0.85 -0.95
CA PHE A 157 1.34 -1.22 -2.09
C PHE A 157 0.45 -1.37 -3.33
N PRO A 158 0.66 -0.56 -4.38
CA PRO A 158 1.67 0.50 -4.50
C PRO A 158 1.42 1.66 -3.52
N SER A 159 2.50 2.28 -3.02
CA SER A 159 2.39 3.37 -2.03
C SER A 159 2.17 4.75 -2.65
N GLN A 160 2.15 4.84 -3.98
CA GLN A 160 2.05 6.07 -4.76
C GLN A 160 1.15 5.86 -5.98
N ASP A 161 0.45 6.92 -6.39
CA ASP A 161 -0.44 6.93 -7.55
C ASP A 161 0.34 6.82 -8.86
N GLU A 162 1.52 7.41 -8.89
CA GLU A 162 2.34 7.59 -10.08
C GLU A 162 3.82 7.42 -9.75
N HIS A 163 4.59 7.01 -10.75
CA HIS A 163 6.03 6.89 -10.63
C HIS A 163 6.67 8.28 -10.64
N THR A 164 7.58 8.55 -9.71
CA THR A 164 8.28 9.84 -9.57
C THR A 164 9.34 10.09 -10.66
N GLY A 165 9.39 9.25 -11.69
CA GLY A 165 10.49 9.19 -12.68
C GLY A 165 11.81 8.62 -12.13
N LYS A 166 11.93 8.32 -10.83
CA LYS A 166 13.17 7.82 -10.20
C LYS A 166 12.98 6.43 -9.61
N GLY A 167 13.94 5.53 -9.85
CA GLY A 167 13.95 4.16 -9.31
C GLY A 167 12.87 3.25 -9.92
N PHE A 168 12.41 2.26 -9.16
CA PHE A 168 11.37 1.30 -9.57
C PHE A 168 10.05 1.45 -8.79
N GLY A 169 10.00 2.38 -7.83
CA GLY A 169 8.92 2.50 -6.85
C GLY A 169 9.15 1.66 -5.59
N ASN A 170 8.11 1.54 -4.77
CA ASN A 170 8.15 0.80 -3.50
C ASN A 170 8.11 -0.71 -3.75
N LEU A 171 8.75 -1.46 -2.86
CA LEU A 171 8.86 -2.91 -2.93
C LEU A 171 7.92 -3.56 -1.92
N ILE A 172 7.30 -4.69 -2.29
CA ILE A 172 6.67 -5.62 -1.34
C ILE A 172 7.34 -7.00 -1.42
N ALA A 173 7.56 -7.64 -0.27
CA ALA A 173 8.08 -9.01 -0.21
C ALA A 173 7.03 -10.01 -0.73
N LEU A 174 7.47 -11.01 -1.46
CA LEU A 174 6.57 -12.07 -1.94
C LEU A 174 6.28 -13.09 -0.83
N PRO A 175 5.04 -13.62 -0.75
CA PRO A 175 4.66 -14.61 0.27
C PRO A 175 5.12 -16.02 -0.10
N LEU A 176 4.91 -16.97 0.80
CA LEU A 176 5.18 -18.41 0.65
C LEU A 176 6.67 -18.75 0.48
N GLN A 177 7.56 -17.97 1.11
CA GLN A 177 8.98 -18.31 1.16
C GLN A 177 9.20 -19.62 1.94
N GLY A 178 9.85 -20.60 1.33
CA GLY A 178 9.86 -21.98 1.86
C GLY A 178 10.32 -22.15 3.31
N LYS A 179 11.33 -21.39 3.75
CA LYS A 179 11.80 -21.43 5.16
C LYS A 179 10.85 -20.72 6.11
N ALA A 180 10.24 -19.62 5.69
CA ALA A 180 9.23 -18.93 6.50
C ALA A 180 7.95 -19.77 6.65
N VAL A 181 7.54 -20.48 5.60
CA VAL A 181 6.38 -21.39 5.62
C VAL A 181 6.55 -22.49 6.67
N MET A 182 7.76 -23.05 6.82
CA MET A 182 8.04 -24.04 7.89
C MET A 182 7.83 -23.47 9.31
N GLN A 183 7.95 -22.15 9.47
CA GLN A 183 7.68 -21.43 10.73
C GLN A 183 6.25 -20.89 10.79
N LYS A 184 5.38 -21.31 9.86
CA LYS A 184 4.03 -20.79 9.64
C LYS A 184 3.99 -19.29 9.32
N ASN A 185 5.08 -18.65 8.91
CA ASN A 185 5.09 -17.25 8.49
C ASN A 185 5.04 -17.14 6.97
N MET A 186 4.67 -15.96 6.45
CA MET A 186 4.51 -15.73 5.01
C MET A 186 3.46 -16.67 4.38
N VAL A 187 2.45 -17.03 5.16
CA VAL A 187 1.35 -17.92 4.76
C VAL A 187 0.03 -17.19 4.83
N PHE A 188 -0.90 -17.60 3.99
CA PHE A 188 -2.28 -17.15 4.03
C PHE A 188 -3.05 -17.81 5.17
N MET A 189 -3.92 -17.02 5.77
CA MET A 189 -4.69 -17.37 6.95
C MET A 189 -6.18 -17.28 6.69
N ASP A 190 -6.94 -18.08 7.42
CA ASP A 190 -8.39 -18.01 7.47
C ASP A 190 -8.89 -16.84 8.35
N ASP A 191 -10.21 -16.75 8.48
CA ASP A 191 -10.89 -15.72 9.26
C ASP A 191 -10.67 -15.85 10.78
N THR A 192 -10.22 -17.02 11.25
CA THR A 192 -9.83 -17.26 12.65
C THR A 192 -8.38 -16.84 12.94
N GLY A 193 -7.60 -16.54 11.90
CA GLY A 193 -6.18 -16.18 12.01
C GLY A 193 -5.24 -17.39 11.98
N GLU A 194 -5.75 -18.59 11.67
CA GLU A 194 -4.94 -19.78 11.51
C GLU A 194 -4.50 -19.97 10.04
N PRO A 195 -3.29 -20.50 9.78
CA PRO A 195 -2.87 -20.82 8.42
C PRO A 195 -3.80 -21.80 7.72
N HIS A 196 -4.10 -21.55 6.45
CA HIS A 196 -4.78 -22.56 5.63
C HIS A 196 -3.96 -23.86 5.60
N PRO A 197 -4.60 -25.04 5.78
CA PRO A 197 -3.91 -26.32 5.80
C PRO A 197 -3.12 -26.61 4.52
N ASP A 198 -3.68 -26.21 3.38
CA ASP A 198 -3.02 -26.27 2.07
C ASP A 198 -3.07 -24.89 1.41
N GLN A 199 -1.89 -24.27 1.33
CA GLN A 199 -1.71 -22.94 0.75
C GLN A 199 -1.97 -22.93 -0.76
N TRP A 200 -1.64 -24.00 -1.48
CA TRP A 200 -1.80 -24.07 -2.93
C TRP A 200 -3.27 -24.25 -3.30
N SER A 201 -3.96 -25.17 -2.63
CA SER A 201 -5.41 -25.33 -2.78
C SER A 201 -6.13 -24.02 -2.45
N PHE A 202 -5.71 -23.30 -1.41
CA PHE A 202 -6.26 -21.98 -1.09
C PHE A 202 -6.02 -20.95 -2.19
N LEU A 203 -4.79 -20.81 -2.73
CA LEU A 203 -4.49 -19.85 -3.80
C LEU A 203 -5.34 -20.08 -5.05
N GLN A 204 -5.74 -21.32 -5.35
CA GLN A 204 -6.64 -21.63 -6.47
C GLN A 204 -8.06 -21.06 -6.26
N THR A 205 -8.46 -20.83 -5.01
CA THR A 205 -9.76 -20.22 -4.67
C THR A 205 -9.73 -18.69 -4.75
N CYS A 206 -8.54 -18.08 -4.86
CA CYS A 206 -8.39 -16.63 -4.92
C CYS A 206 -9.06 -16.07 -6.19
N ARG A 207 -10.10 -15.27 -5.98
CA ARG A 207 -10.82 -14.51 -7.01
C ARG A 207 -10.17 -13.15 -7.19
N LYS A 208 -10.28 -12.66 -8.41
CA LYS A 208 -9.82 -11.32 -8.80
C LYS A 208 -11.03 -10.39 -8.91
N ILE A 209 -10.80 -9.12 -8.64
CA ILE A 209 -11.80 -8.05 -8.67
C ILE A 209 -11.80 -7.43 -10.06
N SER A 210 -12.97 -7.31 -10.67
CA SER A 210 -13.15 -6.63 -11.95
C SER A 210 -13.09 -5.12 -11.80
N LEU A 211 -12.62 -4.42 -12.84
CA LEU A 211 -12.60 -2.96 -12.87
C LEU A 211 -14.01 -2.37 -12.68
N THR A 212 -15.03 -3.01 -13.26
CA THR A 212 -16.43 -2.60 -13.13
C THR A 212 -16.91 -2.61 -11.67
N LEU A 213 -16.56 -3.66 -10.90
CA LEU A 213 -16.93 -3.72 -9.48
C LEU A 213 -16.24 -2.60 -8.68
N ILE A 214 -14.96 -2.34 -8.95
CA ILE A 214 -14.22 -1.24 -8.31
C ILE A 214 -14.89 0.11 -8.61
N ASP A 215 -15.26 0.35 -9.87
CA ASP A 215 -15.94 1.58 -10.26
C ASP A 215 -17.32 1.73 -9.60
N VAL A 216 -18.07 0.64 -9.42
CA VAL A 216 -19.35 0.65 -8.68
C VAL A 216 -19.12 1.03 -7.22
N VAL A 217 -18.15 0.39 -6.55
CA VAL A 217 -17.85 0.65 -5.14
C VAL A 217 -17.39 2.10 -4.93
N LEU A 218 -16.52 2.63 -5.79
CA LEU A 218 -16.01 4.01 -5.68
C LEU A 218 -17.04 5.09 -6.07
N ARG A 219 -18.13 4.71 -6.74
CA ARG A 219 -19.27 5.60 -7.03
C ARG A 219 -20.21 5.75 -5.83
N VAL A 220 -20.21 4.82 -4.88
CA VAL A 220 -21.03 4.94 -3.66
C VAL A 220 -20.60 6.20 -2.91
N LYS A 221 -21.57 7.10 -2.65
CA LYS A 221 -21.29 8.42 -2.08
C LYS A 221 -20.73 8.28 -0.66
N PRO A 222 -19.67 9.00 -0.29
CA PRO A 222 -19.30 9.13 1.12
C PRO A 222 -20.44 9.87 1.86
N THR A 223 -20.89 9.31 2.97
CA THR A 223 -21.80 10.00 3.90
C THR A 223 -20.99 11.09 4.61
N PRO A 224 -21.34 12.39 4.54
CA PRO A 224 -20.59 13.43 5.24
C PRO A 224 -20.78 13.29 6.75
N THR A 225 -19.68 13.15 7.50
CA THR A 225 -19.69 13.28 8.96
C THR A 225 -19.64 14.77 9.35
N PRO A 226 -20.57 15.29 10.17
CA PRO A 226 -20.50 16.68 10.63
C PRO A 226 -19.43 16.82 11.71
N VAL A 227 -18.55 17.82 11.59
CA VAL A 227 -17.61 18.22 12.64
C VAL A 227 -17.83 19.70 12.97
N THR A 228 -17.92 20.02 14.26
CA THR A 228 -18.32 21.34 14.79
C THR A 228 -17.17 22.36 14.73
N PHE A 229 -17.50 23.62 14.41
CA PHE A 229 -16.57 24.70 14.04
C PHE A 229 -15.97 25.49 15.21
N THR A 230 -14.78 26.05 14.97
CA THR A 230 -14.31 27.31 15.55
C THR A 230 -13.87 28.26 14.42
N LYS A 231 -14.28 29.53 14.50
CA LYS A 231 -14.18 30.57 13.46
C LYS A 231 -12.74 31.05 13.27
N LEU A 232 -12.26 31.17 12.04
CA LEU A 232 -11.02 31.90 11.71
C LEU A 232 -11.35 33.10 10.81
N GLN A 233 -10.66 34.22 11.07
CA GLN A 233 -10.82 35.51 10.41
C GLN A 233 -10.04 35.58 9.09
N GLU A 234 -10.60 36.34 8.16
CA GLU A 234 -10.06 36.62 6.82
C GLU A 234 -8.71 37.34 6.88
N ILE A 235 -7.75 36.88 6.08
CA ILE A 235 -6.51 37.61 5.80
C ILE A 235 -6.48 37.91 4.30
N ASN A 236 -6.58 39.20 3.98
CA ASN A 236 -6.21 39.76 2.67
C ASN A 236 -4.69 39.82 2.56
N SER A 237 -4.10 39.39 1.43
CA SER A 237 -3.01 40.12 0.77
C SER A 237 -2.50 39.46 -0.52
N HIS A 238 -2.55 40.28 -1.58
CA HIS A 238 -1.55 40.56 -2.61
C HIS A 238 -0.48 39.53 -3.03
N THR A 239 -0.60 39.18 -4.33
CA THR A 239 0.43 39.12 -5.40
C THR A 239 1.88 38.83 -5.04
N ASP A 240 2.30 37.62 -5.35
CA ASP A 240 3.44 37.28 -6.21
C ASP A 240 3.12 35.89 -6.77
N GLU A 241 3.06 35.70 -8.09
CA GLU A 241 2.71 34.40 -8.69
C GLU A 241 3.79 33.35 -8.42
N PRO A 242 3.56 32.34 -7.56
CA PRO A 242 4.34 31.12 -7.55
C PRO A 242 3.82 30.22 -8.68
N GLU A 243 4.56 29.19 -9.11
CA GLU A 243 4.00 28.16 -9.99
C GLU A 243 2.73 27.55 -9.34
N ASN A 244 1.56 28.06 -9.75
CA ASN A 244 0.24 27.81 -9.15
C ASN A 244 -0.44 26.58 -9.75
N SER A 245 0.29 25.74 -10.48
CA SER A 245 -0.29 24.60 -11.17
C SER A 245 0.47 23.32 -10.90
N VAL A 246 -0.28 22.28 -10.58
CA VAL A 246 0.19 20.90 -10.51
C VAL A 246 -0.41 20.16 -11.68
N LYS A 247 0.42 19.58 -12.54
CA LYS A 247 -0.05 18.63 -13.54
C LYS A 247 -0.48 17.36 -12.82
N THR A 248 -1.78 17.16 -12.68
CA THR A 248 -2.38 15.87 -12.29
C THR A 248 -2.50 14.98 -13.53
N THR A 249 -2.67 13.67 -13.36
CA THR A 249 -3.04 12.81 -14.49
C THR A 249 -4.32 13.29 -15.16
N GLN A 250 -4.45 13.03 -16.46
CA GLN A 250 -5.54 13.56 -17.30
C GLN A 250 -6.95 13.06 -16.90
N THR A 251 -7.08 12.10 -15.99
CA THR A 251 -8.37 11.45 -15.66
C THR A 251 -8.73 11.48 -14.18
N GLN A 252 -7.99 12.19 -13.33
CA GLN A 252 -8.31 12.24 -11.90
C GLN A 252 -9.28 13.38 -11.60
N GLU A 253 -10.45 13.03 -11.07
CA GLU A 253 -11.46 13.98 -10.62
C GLU A 253 -11.31 14.26 -9.12
N VAL A 254 -11.49 15.52 -8.72
CA VAL A 254 -11.59 15.91 -7.31
C VAL A 254 -13.05 16.06 -6.96
N LYS A 255 -13.51 15.30 -5.96
CA LYS A 255 -14.85 15.53 -5.39
C LYS A 255 -14.79 16.72 -4.43
N LEU A 256 -15.66 17.69 -4.64
CA LEU A 256 -15.89 18.80 -3.71
C LEU A 256 -17.25 18.61 -3.05
N ILE A 257 -17.30 18.75 -1.73
CA ILE A 257 -18.56 18.79 -0.99
C ILE A 257 -18.87 20.25 -0.70
N PHE A 258 -19.95 20.75 -1.31
CA PHE A 258 -20.44 22.11 -1.09
C PHE A 258 -21.44 22.12 0.06
N GLY A 259 -21.13 22.91 1.08
CA GLY A 259 -22.05 23.28 2.15
C GLY A 259 -21.79 24.73 2.54
N ASN A 260 -21.77 25.03 3.83
CA ASN A 260 -21.34 26.36 4.33
C ASN A 260 -19.83 26.60 4.15
N GLN A 261 -19.09 25.60 3.68
CA GLN A 261 -17.69 25.63 3.26
C GLN A 261 -17.51 24.72 2.04
N ILE A 262 -16.36 24.84 1.37
CA ILE A 262 -15.90 23.87 0.38
C ILE A 262 -15.05 22.84 1.11
N PHE A 263 -15.53 21.60 1.20
CA PHE A 263 -14.77 20.50 1.75
C PHE A 263 -14.16 19.66 0.63
N ILE A 264 -12.87 19.35 0.76
CA ILE A 264 -12.12 18.50 -0.15
C ILE A 264 -11.83 17.19 0.59
N PRO A 265 -12.58 16.10 0.34
CA PRO A 265 -12.34 14.83 1.01
C PRO A 265 -10.97 14.25 0.62
N GLU A 266 -10.11 14.01 1.61
CA GLU A 266 -8.78 13.39 1.41
C GLU A 266 -8.86 12.02 0.71
N LEU A 267 -9.96 11.30 0.92
CA LEU A 267 -10.24 9.99 0.34
C LEU A 267 -10.15 10.00 -1.19
N TYR A 268 -10.67 11.05 -1.84
CA TYR A 268 -10.74 11.15 -3.29
C TYR A 268 -9.68 12.09 -3.88
N LEU A 269 -8.81 12.65 -3.03
CA LEU A 269 -7.82 13.60 -3.48
C LEU A 269 -6.62 12.86 -4.09
N PRO A 270 -6.22 13.20 -5.33
CA PRO A 270 -4.95 12.75 -5.91
C PRO A 270 -3.77 12.99 -5.00
N ASP A 271 -2.83 12.06 -4.94
CA ASP A 271 -1.67 12.16 -4.05
C ASP A 271 -0.82 13.40 -4.31
N VAL A 272 -0.63 13.75 -5.59
CA VAL A 272 0.12 14.94 -6.00
C VAL A 272 -0.59 16.22 -5.54
N LEU A 273 -1.91 16.28 -5.69
CA LEU A 273 -2.71 17.43 -5.24
C LEU A 273 -2.76 17.50 -3.71
N TYR A 274 -2.91 16.37 -3.01
CA TYR A 274 -2.83 16.31 -1.56
C TYR A 274 -1.50 16.85 -1.03
N LYS A 275 -0.39 16.41 -1.62
CA LYS A 275 0.95 16.89 -1.27
C LYS A 275 1.10 18.38 -1.56
N PHE A 276 0.58 18.86 -2.69
CA PHE A 276 0.58 20.27 -3.03
C PHE A 276 -0.23 21.10 -2.04
N LEU A 277 -1.49 20.73 -1.78
CA LEU A 277 -2.37 21.41 -0.83
C LEU A 277 -1.73 21.43 0.55
N LYS A 278 -1.18 20.32 1.05
CA LYS A 278 -0.38 20.35 2.28
C LYS A 278 0.79 21.31 2.16
N SER A 279 1.61 21.25 1.11
CA SER A 279 2.77 22.15 1.02
C SER A 279 2.43 23.64 0.96
N LYS A 280 1.24 23.99 0.42
CA LYS A 280 0.85 25.38 0.13
C LYS A 280 -0.19 25.96 1.09
N LEU A 281 -1.02 25.13 1.71
CA LEU A 281 -2.08 25.52 2.64
C LEU A 281 -1.73 25.18 4.10
N ASN A 282 -0.45 25.21 4.41
CA ASN A 282 0.06 25.04 5.76
C ASN A 282 0.38 26.41 6.36
N PHE A 283 0.05 26.60 7.63
CA PHE A 283 0.44 27.79 8.38
C PHE A 283 1.63 27.46 9.29
N PRO A 284 2.69 28.29 9.36
CA PRO A 284 3.78 28.08 10.31
C PRO A 284 3.23 28.00 11.74
N ASN A 285 3.58 26.97 12.51
CA ASN A 285 3.15 26.88 13.90
C ASN A 285 4.03 27.78 14.79
N PRO A 286 3.55 28.91 15.32
CA PRO A 286 4.39 29.85 16.07
C PRO A 286 5.01 29.20 17.32
N GLN A 287 4.29 28.25 17.94
CA GLN A 287 4.74 27.54 19.14
C GLN A 287 5.98 26.67 18.87
N PHE A 288 6.04 26.03 17.68
CA PHE A 288 7.23 25.25 17.29
C PHE A 288 8.48 26.12 17.24
N TYR A 289 8.38 27.26 16.56
CA TYR A 289 9.50 28.19 16.39
C TYR A 289 9.85 28.93 17.69
N GLU A 290 8.91 29.07 18.63
CA GLU A 290 9.21 29.57 19.98
C GLU A 290 9.98 28.55 20.82
N LEU A 291 9.59 27.27 20.78
CA LEU A 291 10.31 26.19 21.47
C LEU A 291 11.71 25.99 20.88
N GLU A 292 11.84 26.02 19.55
CA GLU A 292 13.13 25.90 18.85
C GLU A 292 14.08 27.05 19.23
N ARG A 293 13.60 28.30 19.22
CA ARG A 293 14.41 29.47 19.62
C ARG A 293 14.87 29.41 21.08
N ARG A 294 14.08 28.77 21.94
CA ARG A 294 14.39 28.61 23.38
C ARG A 294 15.19 27.35 23.69
N GLY A 295 15.51 26.53 22.69
CA GLY A 295 16.24 25.27 22.87
C GLY A 295 15.44 24.17 23.57
N TYR A 296 14.10 24.27 23.60
CA TYR A 296 13.23 23.24 24.17
C TYR A 296 12.88 22.14 23.15
N SER A 297 12.50 20.97 23.66
CA SER A 297 12.10 19.84 22.81
C SER A 297 10.87 20.16 21.97
N THR A 298 10.96 19.89 20.67
CA THR A 298 9.88 20.09 19.69
C THR A 298 9.19 18.77 19.29
N TRP A 299 9.49 17.66 19.97
CA TRP A 299 9.10 16.30 19.58
C TRP A 299 7.59 16.10 19.32
N ASN A 300 6.73 16.83 20.03
CA ASN A 300 5.27 16.72 19.89
C ASN A 300 4.60 18.03 19.44
N THR A 301 5.39 18.99 18.95
CA THR A 301 4.88 20.26 18.42
C THR A 301 5.04 20.21 16.90
N PRO A 302 3.95 20.18 16.11
CA PRO A 302 4.09 20.13 14.66
C PRO A 302 4.64 21.46 14.14
N ARG A 303 5.55 21.44 13.18
CA ARG A 303 6.17 22.64 12.60
C ARG A 303 5.19 23.52 11.81
N PHE A 304 4.16 22.91 11.26
CA PHE A 304 3.11 23.55 10.45
C PHE A 304 1.73 23.08 10.94
N LEU A 305 0.74 23.98 10.88
CA LEU A 305 -0.69 23.77 11.14
C LEU A 305 -1.43 23.60 9.82
#